data_AF-A0A2E0PXF7-F1
#
_entry.id   AF-A0A2E0PXF7-F1
#
_cell.length_a   1.000
_cell.length_b   1.000
_cell.length_c   1.000
_cell.angle_alpha   90.00
_cell.angle_beta   90.00
_cell.angle_gamma   90.00
#
_symmetry.space_group_name_H-M   'P 1'
#
loop_
_entity.id
_entity.type
_entity.pdbx_description
1 polymer ?
#
loop_
_entity_poly.entity_id
_entity_poly.type
_entity_poly.pdbx_seq_one_letter_code
_entity_poly.pdbx_strand_id
1 'polypeptide(L)'
;NLLFMLLAVEGYNMQLLYLVISADNLSAGIASAAFVAFLSRLTNTSFTAMQYAIFSSLMSLFPKIIGGYSGSIVENIGYIDFFLYASLLGIPVLGVIYLANKHSKIE
;
A
#
# COMPACT_ATOMS: atom_id res chain seq x y z
N ASN A 1 6.55 6.20 -1.62
CA ASN A 1 7.02 6.17 -3.05
C ASN A 1 7.54 7.51 -3.56
N LEU A 2 6.76 8.61 -3.66
CA LEU A 2 7.29 9.89 -4.17
C LEU A 2 8.49 10.43 -3.37
N LEU A 3 8.48 10.29 -2.04
CA LEU A 3 9.63 10.66 -1.21
C LEU A 3 10.88 9.80 -1.49
N PHE A 4 10.70 8.53 -1.86
CA PHE A 4 11.81 7.66 -2.29
C PHE A 4 12.35 8.06 -3.67
N MET A 5 11.49 8.55 -4.56
CA MET A 5 11.95 9.13 -5.83
C MET A 5 12.82 10.36 -5.60
N LEU A 6 12.41 11.27 -4.69
CA LEU A 6 13.24 12.42 -4.32
C LEU A 6 14.58 11.98 -3.72
N LEU A 7 14.56 10.98 -2.82
CA LEU A 7 15.77 10.41 -2.24
C LEU A 7 16.70 9.79 -3.30
N ALA A 8 16.14 9.17 -4.35
CA ALA A 8 16.92 8.60 -5.45
C ALA A 8 17.66 9.65 -6.29
N VAL A 9 17.18 10.89 -6.32
CA VAL A 9 17.84 12.01 -7.03
C VAL A 9 18.90 12.69 -6.15
N GLU A 10 18.61 12.87 -4.85
CA GLU A 10 19.52 13.53 -3.89
C GLU A 10 20.79 12.72 -3.59
N GLY A 11 20.72 11.39 -3.65
CA GLY A 11 21.86 10.52 -3.36
C GLY A 11 22.08 10.33 -1.85
N TYR A 12 23.34 10.38 -1.39
CA TYR A 12 23.66 10.09 0.01
C TYR A 12 23.24 11.24 0.95
N ASN A 13 22.07 11.10 1.57
CA ASN A 13 21.60 12.00 2.62
C ASN A 13 20.91 11.21 3.73
N MET A 14 21.60 11.06 4.87
CA MET A 14 21.12 10.27 6.01
C MET A 14 19.85 10.86 6.66
N GLN A 15 19.75 12.20 6.73
CA GLN A 15 18.61 12.87 7.34
C GLN A 15 17.36 12.69 6.47
N LEU A 16 17.51 12.84 5.15
CA LEU A 16 16.43 12.60 4.21
C LEU A 16 16.00 11.13 4.23
N LEU A 17 16.95 10.19 4.28
CA LEU A 17 16.66 8.76 4.42
C LEU A 17 15.78 8.47 5.65
N TYR A 18 16.15 9.01 6.82
CA TYR A 18 15.35 8.84 8.04
C TYR A 18 13.94 9.41 7.92
N LEU A 19 13.80 10.58 7.32
CA LEU A 19 12.49 11.20 7.10
C LEU A 19 11.64 10.35 6.15
N VAL A 20 12.19 9.93 5.02
CA VAL A 20 11.49 9.13 4.00
C VAL A 20 11.01 7.80 4.60
N ILE A 21 11.87 7.09 5.33
CA ILE A 21 11.52 5.81 5.97
C ILE A 21 10.47 6.03 7.06
N SER A 22 10.58 7.10 7.85
CA SER A 22 9.60 7.40 8.91
C SER A 22 8.22 7.69 8.33
N ALA A 23 8.15 8.48 7.25
CA ALA A 23 6.91 8.79 6.55
C ALA A 23 6.29 7.53 5.91
N ASP A 24 7.11 6.65 5.34
CA ASP A 24 6.65 5.40 4.76
C ASP A 24 6.06 4.44 5.82
N ASN A 25 6.76 4.26 6.94
CA ASN A 25 6.27 3.43 8.05
C ASN A 25 4.98 3.98 8.65
N LEU A 26 4.87 5.31 8.79
CA LEU A 26 3.63 5.94 9.26
C LEU A 26 2.48 5.66 8.30
N SER A 27 2.70 5.82 6.99
CA SER A 27 1.71 5.52 5.96
C SER A 27 1.30 4.04 5.98
N ALA A 28 2.25 3.12 6.11
CA ALA A 28 1.98 1.69 6.22
C ALA A 28 1.18 1.34 7.48
N GLY A 29 1.47 2.00 8.61
CA GLY A 29 0.72 1.86 9.85
C GLY A 29 -0.73 2.31 9.71
N ILE A 30 -0.98 3.47 9.08
CA ILE A 30 -2.33 3.96 8.81
C ILE A 30 -3.10 3.00 7.89
N ALA A 31 -2.46 2.52 6.81
CA ALA A 31 -3.08 1.58 5.89
C ALA A 31 -3.46 0.27 6.57
N SER A 32 -2.57 -0.27 7.42
CA SER A 32 -2.82 -1.49 8.20
C SER A 32 -3.99 -1.31 9.18
N ALA A 33 -4.03 -0.21 9.94
CA ALA A 33 -5.10 0.09 10.87
C ALA A 33 -6.46 0.25 10.17
N ALA A 34 -6.50 0.99 9.05
CA ALA A 34 -7.71 1.15 8.24
C ALA A 34 -8.20 -0.19 7.68
N PHE A 35 -7.28 -1.06 7.26
CA PHE A 35 -7.63 -2.39 6.75
C PHE A 35 -8.22 -3.30 7.84
N VAL A 36 -7.61 -3.36 9.02
CA VAL A 36 -8.14 -4.14 10.15
C VAL A 36 -9.55 -3.65 10.53
N ALA A 37 -9.75 -2.33 10.58
CA ALA A 37 -11.08 -1.75 10.82
C ALA A 37 -12.10 -2.13 9.73
N PHE A 38 -11.68 -2.14 8.46
CA PHE A 38 -12.52 -2.58 7.33
C PHE A 38 -12.90 -4.06 7.42
N LEU A 39 -11.94 -4.95 7.74
CA LEU A 39 -12.22 -6.37 7.95
C LEU A 39 -13.16 -6.59 9.13
N SER A 40 -12.95 -5.88 10.24
CA SER A 40 -13.82 -5.97 11.41
C SER A 40 -15.28 -5.65 11.08
N ARG A 41 -15.52 -4.78 10.09
CA ARG A 41 -16.86 -4.41 9.62
C ARG A 41 -17.47 -5.47 8.67
N LEU A 42 -16.64 -6.25 7.98
CA LEU A 42 -17.07 -7.30 7.04
C LEU A 42 -17.24 -8.68 7.68
N THR A 43 -16.57 -8.96 8.79
CA THR A 43 -16.65 -10.26 9.45
C THR A 43 -17.95 -10.41 10.24
N ASN A 44 -18.77 -11.39 9.86
CA ASN A 44 -19.94 -11.83 10.63
C ASN A 44 -19.48 -12.67 11.83
N THR A 45 -19.99 -12.38 13.03
CA THR A 45 -19.60 -13.00 14.30
C THR A 45 -19.72 -14.54 14.33
N SER A 46 -20.45 -15.15 13.39
CA SER A 46 -20.62 -16.61 13.30
C SER A 46 -19.48 -17.40 12.61
N PHE A 47 -18.63 -16.76 11.78
CA PHE A 47 -17.52 -17.44 11.05
C PHE A 47 -16.22 -16.61 10.99
N THR A 48 -16.00 -15.78 12.00
CA THR A 48 -14.91 -14.78 12.09
C THR A 48 -13.51 -15.32 11.80
N ALA A 49 -13.15 -16.49 12.34
CA ALA A 49 -11.77 -17.00 12.24
C ALA A 49 -11.35 -17.34 10.79
N MET A 50 -12.21 -18.03 10.03
CA MET A 50 -11.91 -18.43 8.65
C MET A 50 -11.92 -17.22 7.71
N GLN A 51 -12.92 -16.35 7.83
CA GLN A 51 -13.03 -15.15 6.99
C GLN A 51 -11.84 -14.21 7.19
N TYR A 52 -11.46 -13.97 8.45
CA TYR A 52 -10.30 -13.14 8.75
C TYR A 52 -9.00 -13.75 8.22
N ALA A 53 -8.81 -15.07 8.36
CA ALA A 53 -7.63 -15.76 7.84
C ALA A 53 -7.53 -15.65 6.31
N ILE A 54 -8.64 -15.82 5.58
CA ILE A 54 -8.67 -15.68 4.11
C ILE A 54 -8.37 -14.24 3.70
N PHE A 55 -9.03 -13.25 4.29
CA PHE A 55 -8.81 -11.85 3.94
C PHE A 55 -7.40 -11.36 4.30
N SER A 56 -6.87 -11.75 5.46
CA SER A 56 -5.50 -11.44 5.86
C SER A 56 -4.47 -12.11 4.94
N SER A 57 -4.73 -13.36 4.52
CA SER A 57 -3.86 -14.06 3.57
C SER A 57 -3.84 -13.34 2.23
N LEU A 58 -5.02 -12.94 1.72
CA LEU A 58 -5.19 -12.21 0.47
C LEU A 58 -4.43 -10.87 0.48
N MET A 59 -4.53 -10.14 1.60
CA MET A 59 -3.83 -8.87 1.81
C MET A 59 -2.31 -9.04 1.70
N SER A 60 -1.76 -10.13 2.20
CA SER A 60 -0.32 -10.35 2.19
C SER A 60 0.19 -10.98 0.90
N LEU A 61 -0.61 -11.84 0.25
CA LEU A 61 -0.16 -12.68 -0.86
C LEU A 61 0.07 -11.87 -2.14
N PHE A 62 -0.94 -11.13 -2.61
CA PHE A 62 -0.82 -10.40 -3.88
C PHE A 62 0.29 -9.35 -3.87
N PRO A 63 0.40 -8.48 -2.83
CA PRO A 63 1.49 -7.50 -2.78
C PRO A 63 2.87 -8.15 -2.69
N LYS A 64 3.00 -9.28 -2.00
CA LYS A 64 4.29 -10.01 -1.92
C LYS A 64 4.69 -10.62 -3.25
N ILE A 65 3.75 -11.18 -4.01
CA ILE A 65 4.03 -11.74 -5.33
C ILE A 65 4.49 -10.62 -6.26
N ILE A 66 3.73 -9.52 -6.35
CA ILE A 66 4.07 -8.38 -7.22
C ILE A 66 5.39 -7.72 -6.76
N GLY A 67 5.54 -7.51 -5.45
CA GLY A 67 6.73 -6.94 -4.84
C GLY A 67 7.97 -7.82 -5.01
N GLY A 68 7.83 -9.14 -5.11
CA GLY A 68 8.95 -10.05 -5.36
C GLY A 68 9.63 -9.80 -6.71
N TYR A 69 8.88 -9.32 -7.72
CA TYR A 69 9.43 -8.93 -9.02
C TYR A 69 9.95 -7.48 -9.06
N SER A 70 9.83 -6.72 -7.98
CA SER A 70 10.25 -5.31 -7.98
C SER A 70 11.74 -5.13 -8.29
N GLY A 71 12.60 -6.04 -7.83
CA GLY A 71 14.05 -5.97 -8.09
C GLY A 71 14.38 -6.03 -9.59
N SER A 72 13.83 -7.02 -10.30
CA SER A 72 14.04 -7.14 -11.74
C SER A 72 13.40 -5.98 -12.52
N ILE A 73 12.29 -5.42 -12.04
CA ILE A 73 11.69 -4.23 -12.65
C ILE A 73 12.64 -3.02 -12.51
N VAL A 74 13.15 -2.77 -11.29
CA VAL A 74 14.09 -1.67 -11.02
C VAL A 74 15.38 -1.81 -11.82
N GLU A 75 15.87 -3.02 -12.04
CA GLU A 75 17.05 -3.26 -12.89
C GLU A 75 16.84 -2.81 -14.35
N ASN A 76 15.59 -2.86 -14.85
CA ASN A 76 15.26 -2.49 -16.22
C ASN A 76 14.89 -1.01 -16.38
N ILE A 77 14.16 -0.41 -15.43
CA ILE A 77 13.63 0.96 -15.54
C ILE A 77 14.25 1.96 -14.56
N GLY A 78 15.08 1.51 -13.63
CA GLY A 78 15.68 2.35 -12.60
C GLY A 78 14.74 2.71 -11.44
N TYR A 79 15.31 3.31 -10.39
CA TYR A 79 14.58 3.63 -9.15
C TYR A 79 13.55 4.75 -9.32
N ILE A 80 13.86 5.79 -10.09
CA ILE A 80 12.98 6.96 -10.27
C ILE A 80 11.65 6.52 -10.91
N ASP A 81 11.72 5.86 -12.07
CA ASP A 81 10.54 5.41 -12.80
C ASP A 81 9.77 4.34 -12.04
N PHE A 82 10.47 3.44 -11.34
CA PHE A 82 9.82 2.46 -10.47
C PHE A 82 9.00 3.10 -9.35
N PHE A 83 9.57 4.08 -8.62
CA PHE A 83 8.86 4.76 -7.56
C PHE A 83 7.72 5.66 -8.09
N LEU A 84 7.86 6.22 -9.30
CA LEU A 84 6.75 6.90 -9.97
C LEU A 84 5.61 5.92 -10.23
N TYR A 85 5.91 4.81 -10.89
CA TYR A 85 4.96 3.76 -11.22
C TYR A 85 4.25 3.23 -9.96
N ALA A 86 5.00 2.89 -8.92
CA ALA A 86 4.45 2.43 -7.65
C ALA A 86 3.55 3.48 -6.96
N SER A 87 3.84 4.77 -7.15
CA SER A 87 2.95 5.84 -6.67
C SER A 87 1.66 5.96 -7.48
N LEU A 88 1.74 5.78 -8.81
CA LEU A 88 0.57 5.85 -9.70
C LEU A 88 -0.41 4.70 -9.43
N LEU A 89 0.05 3.54 -8.96
CA LEU A 89 -0.82 2.45 -8.51
C LEU A 89 -1.77 2.85 -7.36
N GLY A 90 -1.47 3.93 -6.62
CA GLY A 90 -2.38 4.48 -5.62
C GLY A 90 -3.62 5.18 -6.20
N ILE A 91 -3.53 5.71 -7.43
CA ILE A 91 -4.63 6.41 -8.09
C ILE A 91 -5.87 5.52 -8.30
N PRO A 92 -5.77 4.31 -8.89
CA PRO A 92 -6.94 3.45 -9.05
C PRO A 92 -7.54 3.05 -7.70
N VAL A 93 -6.73 2.89 -6.65
CA VAL A 93 -7.21 2.61 -5.29
C VAL A 93 -8.07 3.77 -4.76
N LEU A 94 -7.61 5.02 -4.91
CA LEU A 94 -8.40 6.20 -4.55
C LEU A 94 -9.71 6.28 -5.36
N GLY A 95 -9.67 5.92 -6.65
CA GLY A 95 -10.85 5.83 -7.50
C GLY A 95 -11.88 4.82 -6.97
N VAL A 96 -11.42 3.62 -6.59
CA VAL A 96 -12.29 2.59 -5.98
C VAL A 96 -12.88 3.07 -4.65
N ILE A 97 -12.08 3.70 -3.78
CA ILE A 97 -12.56 4.26 -2.51
C ILE A 97 -13.62 5.34 -2.75
N TYR A 98 -13.39 6.24 -3.71
CA TYR A 98 -14.34 7.29 -4.06
C TYR A 98 -15.67 6.70 -4.57
N LEU A 99 -15.61 5.71 -5.46
CA LEU A 99 -16.78 5.02 -5.97
C LEU A 99 -17.52 4.26 -4.86
N ALA A 100 -16.80 3.56 -3.98
CA ALA A 100 -17.40 2.85 -2.84
C ALA A 100 -18.11 3.81 -1.89
N ASN A 101 -17.50 4.96 -1.58
CA ASN A 101 -18.10 5.98 -0.73
C ASN A 101 -19.38 6.57 -1.35
N LYS A 102 -19.42 6.76 -2.67
CA LYS A 102 -20.62 7.23 -3.38
C LYS A 102 -21.80 6.26 -3.25
N HIS A 103 -21.55 4.95 -3.29
CA HIS A 103 -22.59 3.93 -3.18
C HIS A 103 -22.96 3.61 -1.73
N SER A 104 -22.07 3.83 -0.75
CA SER A 104 -22.35 3.57 0.67
C SER A 104 -23.18 4.66 1.36
N LYS A 105 -23.44 5.80 0.68
CA LYS A 105 -24.32 6.90 1.18
C LYS A 105 -25.81 6.67 0.92
N ILE A 106 -26.21 5.49 0.45
CA ILE A 106 -27.61 5.11 0.27
C ILE A 106 -27.98 4.14 1.40
N GLU A 107 -28.05 4.65 2.62
CA GLU A 107 -28.81 4.10 3.76
C GLU A 107 -29.11 5.24 4.74
#